data_AF-A0AAU8HVT6-F1
#
_entry.id   AF-A0AAU8HVT6-F1
#
_cell.length_a   1.000
_cell.length_b   1.000
_cell.length_c   1.000
_cell.angle_alpha   90.00
_cell.angle_beta   90.00
_cell.angle_gamma   90.00
#
_symmetry.space_group_name_H-M   'P 1'
#
loop_
_entity.id
_entity.type
_entity.pdbx_description
1 polymer ?
#
loop_
_entity_poly.entity_id
_entity_poly.type
_entity_poly.pdbx_seq_one_letter_code
_entity_poly.pdbx_strand_id
1 'polypeptide(L)'
;MNDQMVKVILLAAVLMLVALFGDFVYLFALSFPVLMFAWMFLGALRNGSIGSGYKASLISVLVVWLGGFVTMNLMDTAAEPSVYIGGFPVATAIMVYVVWILPFILGTYAYGYFFEKDCITKEELKTLENKFRKES
;
A
#
# COMPACT_ATOMS: atom_id res chain seq x y z
N MET A 1 9.42 17.28 1.35
CA MET A 1 8.61 16.04 1.41
C MET A 1 9.41 14.86 1.96
N ASN A 2 10.67 14.68 1.53
CA ASN A 2 11.53 13.59 2.04
C ASN A 2 11.68 13.59 3.57
N ASP A 3 12.03 14.71 4.19
CA ASP A 3 12.26 14.75 5.65
C ASP A 3 11.00 14.43 6.48
N GLN A 4 9.82 14.78 5.97
CA GLN A 4 8.55 14.44 6.60
C GLN A 4 8.26 12.94 6.48
N MET A 5 8.50 12.33 5.30
CA MET A 5 8.32 10.89 5.11
C MET A 5 9.30 10.07 5.96
N VAL A 6 10.55 10.50 6.07
CA VAL A 6 11.55 9.86 6.95
C VAL A 6 11.10 9.92 8.41
N LYS A 7 10.55 11.05 8.87
CA LYS A 7 9.98 11.17 10.21
C LYS A 7 8.79 10.24 10.44
N VAL A 8 7.91 10.11 9.44
CA VAL A 8 6.76 9.19 9.51
C VAL A 8 7.23 7.74 9.58
N ILE A 9 8.21 7.35 8.76
CA ILE A 9 8.83 6.01 8.79
C ILE A 9 9.42 5.74 10.18
N LEU A 10 10.23 6.67 10.70
CA LEU A 10 10.85 6.51 12.01
C LEU A 10 9.80 6.38 13.13
N LEU A 11 8.80 7.25 13.14
CA LEU A 11 7.72 7.21 14.12
C LEU A 11 6.94 5.89 14.02
N ALA A 12 6.54 5.48 12.82
CA ALA A 12 5.81 4.24 12.60
C ALA A 12 6.64 3.02 13.02
N ALA A 13 7.93 3.00 12.74
CA ALA A 13 8.83 1.93 13.17
C ALA A 13 8.95 1.86 14.70
N VAL A 14 9.11 3.00 15.37
CA VAL A 14 9.13 3.06 16.84
C VAL A 14 7.80 2.57 17.42
N LEU A 15 6.66 3.04 16.89
CA LEU A 15 5.34 2.59 17.33
C LEU A 15 5.14 1.09 17.10
N MET A 16 5.63 0.55 15.99
CA MET A 16 5.57 -0.88 15.69
C MET A 16 6.42 -1.70 16.66
N LEU A 17 7.62 -1.23 17.01
CA LEU A 17 8.45 -1.87 18.04
C LEU A 17 7.80 -1.84 19.41
N VAL A 18 7.26 -0.68 19.83
CA VAL A 18 6.50 -0.56 21.09
C VAL A 18 5.31 -1.50 21.08
N ALA A 19 4.60 -1.62 19.96
CA ALA A 19 3.48 -2.53 19.84
C ALA A 19 3.89 -4.00 19.97
N LEU A 20 5.02 -4.38 19.37
CA LEU A 20 5.55 -5.74 19.42
C LEU A 20 5.97 -6.14 20.84
N PHE A 21 6.67 -5.27 21.56
CA PHE A 21 7.14 -5.57 22.92
C PHE A 21 6.07 -5.38 24.00
N GLY A 22 5.08 -4.53 23.75
CA GLY A 22 3.98 -4.27 24.68
C GLY A 22 2.70 -5.06 24.41
N ASP A 23 2.71 -5.95 23.42
CA ASP A 23 1.55 -6.73 22.96
C ASP A 23 0.32 -5.84 22.61
N PHE A 24 0.59 -4.66 22.03
CA PHE A 24 -0.46 -3.72 21.64
C PHE A 24 -0.92 -4.01 20.20
N VAL A 25 -1.77 -5.02 20.07
CA VAL A 25 -2.23 -5.55 18.78
C VAL A 25 -2.79 -4.47 17.83
N TYR A 26 -3.62 -3.54 18.32
CA TYR A 26 -4.15 -2.45 17.49
C TYR A 26 -3.08 -1.44 17.08
N LEU A 27 -2.11 -1.17 17.94
CA LEU A 27 -1.01 -0.28 17.59
C LEU A 27 -0.16 -0.91 16.50
N PHE A 28 0.05 -2.23 16.54
CA PHE A 28 0.74 -2.97 15.48
C PHE A 28 -0.05 -2.90 14.16
N ALA A 29 -1.36 -3.17 14.21
CA ALA A 29 -2.26 -3.16 13.06
C ALA A 29 -2.31 -1.81 12.33
N LEU A 30 -2.07 -0.69 13.03
CA LEU A 30 -2.01 0.64 12.45
C LEU A 30 -0.58 1.04 12.03
N SER A 31 0.41 0.76 12.87
CA SER A 31 1.79 1.18 12.63
C SER A 31 2.44 0.45 11.45
N PHE A 32 2.15 -0.84 11.27
CA PHE A 32 2.72 -1.64 10.19
C PHE A 32 2.29 -1.14 8.79
N PRO A 33 1.00 -0.95 8.46
CA PRO A 33 0.61 -0.38 7.17
C PRO A 33 1.18 1.00 6.94
N VAL A 34 1.16 1.88 7.96
CA VAL A 34 1.70 3.24 7.82
C VAL A 34 3.20 3.19 7.49
N LEU A 35 3.97 2.33 8.15
CA LEU A 35 5.39 2.15 7.88
C LEU A 35 5.62 1.70 6.43
N MET A 36 4.94 0.64 6.01
CA MET A 36 5.09 0.07 4.66
C MET A 36 4.72 1.09 3.57
N PHE A 37 3.60 1.78 3.73
CA PHE A 37 3.15 2.76 2.75
C PHE A 37 4.03 4.01 2.74
N ALA A 38 4.49 4.50 3.89
CA ALA A 38 5.44 5.62 3.93
C ALA A 38 6.75 5.28 3.17
N TRP A 39 7.21 4.04 3.28
CA TRP A 39 8.36 3.56 2.51
C TRP A 39 8.08 3.48 1.00
N MET A 40 6.89 2.98 0.61
CA MET A 40 6.47 2.96 -0.79
C MET A 40 6.30 4.38 -1.39
N PHE A 41 5.76 5.33 -0.62
CA PHE A 41 5.68 6.74 -1.01
C PHE A 41 7.07 7.33 -1.27
N LEU A 42 8.05 7.01 -0.41
CA LEU A 42 9.43 7.46 -0.60
C LEU A 42 10.05 6.87 -1.88
N GLY A 43 9.81 5.58 -2.14
CA GLY A 43 10.30 4.90 -3.35
C GLY A 43 9.69 5.44 -4.65
N ALA A 44 8.48 6.00 -4.59
CA ALA A 44 7.78 6.55 -5.75
C ALA A 44 8.02 8.05 -5.99
N LEU A 45 8.84 8.68 -5.16
CA LEU A 45 9.18 10.08 -5.28
C LEU A 45 10.04 10.32 -6.53
N ARG A 46 9.52 11.10 -7.50
CA ARG A 46 10.27 11.56 -8.67
C ARG A 46 10.32 13.08 -8.68
N ASN A 47 11.52 13.65 -8.80
CA ASN A 47 11.73 15.11 -8.83
C ASN A 47 11.05 15.87 -7.66
N GLY A 48 11.04 15.27 -6.46
CA GLY A 48 10.45 15.90 -5.27
C GLY A 48 8.93 15.81 -5.14
N SER A 49 8.24 15.16 -6.10
CA SER A 49 6.79 14.98 -6.09
C SER A 49 6.40 13.53 -6.39
N ILE A 50 5.14 13.18 -6.12
CA ILE A 50 4.58 11.86 -6.42
C ILE A 50 3.41 12.10 -7.36
N GLY A 51 3.37 11.34 -8.45
CA GLY A 51 2.27 11.38 -9.43
C GLY A 51 0.92 11.23 -8.73
N SER A 52 -0.05 12.04 -9.16
CA SER A 52 -1.38 12.10 -8.53
C SER A 52 -2.07 10.74 -8.47
N GLY A 53 -1.92 9.93 -9.51
CA GLY A 53 -2.45 8.59 -9.62
C GLY A 53 -1.76 7.58 -8.75
N TYR A 54 -0.43 7.64 -8.69
CA TYR A 54 0.33 6.77 -7.78
C TYR A 54 -0.01 7.08 -6.32
N LYS A 55 -0.16 8.37 -5.97
CA LYS A 55 -0.62 8.80 -4.65
C LYS A 55 -2.02 8.28 -4.36
N ALA A 56 -2.97 8.40 -5.30
CA ALA A 56 -4.32 7.88 -5.13
C ALA A 56 -4.34 6.36 -4.94
N SER A 57 -3.52 5.63 -5.71
CA SER A 57 -3.34 4.19 -5.61
C SER A 57 -2.80 3.75 -4.25
N LEU A 58 -1.72 4.39 -3.78
CA LEU A 58 -1.15 4.07 -2.47
C LEU A 58 -2.12 4.39 -1.32
N ILE A 59 -2.83 5.51 -1.38
CA ILE A 59 -3.82 5.86 -0.35
C ILE A 59 -4.97 4.85 -0.33
N SER A 60 -5.48 4.45 -1.50
CA SER A 60 -6.60 3.50 -1.56
C SER A 60 -6.20 2.15 -0.97
N VAL A 61 -4.99 1.67 -1.28
CA VAL A 61 -4.49 0.42 -0.72
C VAL A 61 -4.22 0.54 0.78
N LEU A 62 -3.66 1.66 1.24
CA LEU A 62 -3.45 1.91 2.67
C LEU A 62 -4.77 1.82 3.46
N VAL A 63 -5.85 2.42 2.94
CA VAL A 63 -7.17 2.36 3.58
C VAL A 63 -7.67 0.91 3.67
N VAL A 64 -7.47 0.13 2.60
CA VAL A 64 -7.85 -1.30 2.59
C VAL A 64 -7.04 -2.09 3.62
N TRP A 65 -5.74 -1.86 3.72
CA TRP A 65 -4.88 -2.52 4.70
C TRP A 65 -5.26 -2.17 6.14
N LEU A 66 -5.46 -0.89 6.44
CA LEU A 66 -5.89 -0.44 7.76
C LEU A 66 -7.25 -1.04 8.13
N GLY A 67 -8.22 -0.99 7.22
CA GLY A 67 -9.54 -1.59 7.42
C GLY A 67 -9.46 -3.10 7.64
N GLY A 68 -8.69 -3.81 6.82
CA GLY A 68 -8.52 -5.26 6.90
C GLY A 68 -7.87 -5.69 8.21
N PHE A 69 -6.73 -5.10 8.58
CA PHE A 69 -6.04 -5.46 9.82
C PHE A 69 -6.85 -5.08 11.06
N VAL A 70 -7.46 -3.89 11.11
CA VAL A 70 -8.30 -3.52 12.26
C VAL A 70 -9.49 -4.47 12.39
N THR A 71 -10.18 -4.78 11.27
CA THR A 71 -11.33 -5.70 11.30
C THR A 71 -10.93 -7.08 11.80
N MET A 72 -9.81 -7.63 11.31
CA MET A 72 -9.32 -8.93 11.76
C MET A 72 -9.00 -8.95 13.26
N ASN A 73 -8.46 -7.86 13.81
CA ASN A 73 -8.14 -7.75 15.23
C ASN A 73 -9.34 -7.43 16.13
N LEU A 74 -10.49 -7.07 15.55
CA LEU A 74 -11.76 -6.96 16.27
C LEU A 74 -12.52 -8.28 16.31
N MET A 75 -12.08 -9.29 15.55
CA MET A 75 -12.71 -10.61 15.53
C MET A 75 -12.16 -11.48 16.65
N ASP A 76 -13.06 -12.22 17.31
CA ASP A 76 -12.66 -13.32 18.17
C ASP A 76 -12.16 -14.47 17.30
N THR A 77 -10.86 -14.74 17.38
CA THR A 77 -10.18 -15.81 16.64
C THR A 77 -9.77 -16.97 17.55
N ALA A 78 -10.05 -16.88 18.86
CA ALA A 78 -9.77 -17.94 19.81
C ALA A 78 -10.85 -19.04 19.79
N ALA A 79 -12.06 -18.69 19.37
CA ALA A 79 -13.16 -19.62 19.19
C ALA A 79 -13.05 -20.40 17.86
N GLU A 80 -13.64 -21.60 17.80
CA GLU A 80 -13.79 -22.31 16.54
C GLU A 80 -14.60 -21.48 15.52
N PRO A 81 -14.16 -21.39 14.25
CA PRO A 81 -14.87 -20.60 13.26
C PRO A 81 -16.26 -21.19 12.98
N SER A 82 -17.30 -20.39 13.25
CA SER A 82 -18.69 -20.74 12.94
C SER A 82 -19.08 -20.40 11.50
N VAL A 83 -18.32 -19.51 10.84
CA VAL A 83 -18.59 -19.01 9.50
C VAL A 83 -17.35 -19.13 8.63
N TYR A 84 -17.55 -19.64 7.40
CA TYR A 84 -16.52 -19.74 6.38
C TYR A 84 -16.92 -18.94 5.15
N ILE A 85 -15.99 -18.18 4.61
CA ILE A 85 -16.15 -17.38 3.39
C ILE A 85 -15.10 -17.84 2.39
N GLY A 86 -15.53 -18.34 1.23
CA GLY A 86 -14.62 -18.85 0.20
C GLY A 86 -13.76 -20.04 0.64
N GLY A 87 -14.21 -20.79 1.65
CA GLY A 87 -13.47 -21.93 2.22
C GLY A 87 -12.54 -21.58 3.37
N PHE A 88 -12.46 -20.32 3.79
CA PHE A 88 -11.62 -19.86 4.89
C PHE A 88 -12.44 -19.34 6.07
N PRO A 89 -11.94 -19.47 7.32
CA PRO A 89 -12.44 -18.69 8.44
C PRO A 89 -12.46 -17.20 8.11
N VAL A 90 -13.41 -16.44 8.66
CA VAL A 90 -13.67 -15.05 8.27
C VAL A 90 -12.40 -14.17 8.30
N ALA A 91 -11.59 -14.24 9.35
CA ALA A 91 -10.36 -13.45 9.45
C ALA A 91 -9.36 -13.79 8.33
N THR A 92 -9.20 -15.06 7.99
CA THR A 92 -8.36 -15.51 6.87
C THR A 92 -8.93 -15.07 5.52
N ALA A 93 -10.25 -15.13 5.35
CA ALA A 93 -10.91 -14.63 4.14
C ALA A 93 -10.67 -13.12 3.94
N ILE A 94 -10.70 -12.33 5.02
CA ILE A 94 -10.33 -10.90 4.96
C ILE A 94 -8.88 -10.74 4.50
N MET A 95 -7.95 -11.49 5.09
CA MET A 95 -6.54 -11.41 4.69
C MET A 95 -6.34 -11.71 3.20
N VAL A 96 -6.92 -12.81 2.71
CA VAL A 96 -6.75 -13.26 1.33
C VAL A 96 -7.48 -12.35 0.33
N TYR A 97 -8.77 -12.11 0.53
CA TYR A 97 -9.59 -11.41 -0.47
C TYR A 97 -9.48 -9.89 -0.35
N VAL A 98 -9.39 -9.37 0.87
CA VAL A 98 -9.39 -7.92 1.13
C VAL A 98 -7.97 -7.39 1.25
N VAL A 99 -7.06 -8.00 2.01
CA VAL A 99 -5.71 -7.42 2.21
C VAL A 99 -4.74 -7.76 1.08
N TRP A 100 -4.91 -8.90 0.41
CA TRP A 100 -4.01 -9.29 -0.70
C TRP A 100 -4.60 -8.99 -2.07
N ILE A 101 -5.76 -9.56 -2.39
CA ILE A 101 -6.31 -9.51 -3.76
C ILE A 101 -6.85 -8.12 -4.11
N LEU A 102 -7.63 -7.49 -3.23
CA LEU A 102 -8.23 -6.19 -3.53
C LEU A 102 -7.17 -5.10 -3.80
N PRO A 103 -6.08 -4.97 -3.02
CA PRO A 103 -4.95 -4.11 -3.32
C PRO A 103 -4.31 -4.34 -4.67
N PHE A 104 -4.16 -5.60 -5.09
CA PHE A 104 -3.61 -5.92 -6.40
C PHE A 104 -4.50 -5.36 -7.52
N ILE A 105 -5.82 -5.53 -7.39
CA ILE A 105 -6.80 -5.03 -8.37
C ILE A 105 -6.82 -3.50 -8.37
N LEU A 106 -6.95 -2.87 -7.19
CA LEU A 106 -6.99 -1.41 -7.07
C LEU A 106 -5.69 -0.77 -7.55
N GLY A 107 -4.56 -1.36 -7.16
CA GLY A 107 -3.23 -0.91 -7.55
C GLY A 107 -3.03 -0.98 -9.05
N THR A 108 -3.38 -2.12 -9.67
CA THR A 108 -3.28 -2.32 -11.12
C THR A 108 -4.20 -1.38 -11.88
N TYR A 109 -5.45 -1.24 -11.45
CA TYR A 109 -6.43 -0.36 -12.08
C TYR A 109 -5.99 1.11 -12.00
N ALA A 110 -5.64 1.59 -10.80
CA ALA A 110 -5.19 2.96 -10.61
C ALA A 110 -3.89 3.22 -11.37
N TYR A 111 -2.93 2.29 -11.34
CA TYR A 111 -1.73 2.39 -12.14
C TYR A 111 -2.06 2.51 -13.63
N GLY A 112 -2.84 1.59 -14.19
CA GLY A 112 -3.23 1.62 -15.61
C GLY A 112 -3.96 2.90 -16.01
N TYR A 113 -4.88 3.38 -15.16
CA TYR A 113 -5.64 4.60 -15.42
C TYR A 113 -4.76 5.86 -15.42
N PHE A 114 -3.72 5.91 -14.59
CA PHE A 114 -2.86 7.09 -14.46
C PHE A 114 -1.50 6.96 -15.15
N PHE A 115 -1.17 5.79 -15.72
CA PHE A 115 0.14 5.49 -16.31
C PHE A 115 0.52 6.51 -17.39
N GLU A 116 -0.38 6.78 -18.33
CA GLU A 116 -0.15 7.72 -19.44
C GLU A 116 0.07 9.16 -18.96
N LYS A 117 -0.46 9.51 -17.78
CA LYS A 117 -0.38 10.86 -17.21
C LYS A 117 0.86 11.06 -16.35
N ASP A 118 1.25 10.04 -15.59
CA ASP A 118 2.21 10.18 -14.49
C ASP A 118 3.56 9.47 -14.72
N CYS A 119 3.67 8.49 -15.65
CA CYS A 119 4.89 7.69 -15.78
C CYS A 119 5.86 8.15 -16.87
N ILE A 120 5.35 8.67 -18.00
CA ILE A 120 6.16 9.17 -19.12
C ILE A 120 5.62 10.50 -19.62
N THR A 121 6.46 11.53 -19.65
CA THR A 121 6.10 12.79 -20.29
C THR A 121 6.06 12.62 -21.81
N LYS A 122 5.27 13.45 -22.51
CA LYS A 122 5.27 13.45 -24.00
C LYS A 122 6.66 13.71 -24.58
N GLU A 123 7.51 14.44 -23.85
CA GLU A 123 8.88 14.75 -24.23
C GLU A 123 9.82 13.55 -24.03
N GLU A 124 9.71 12.83 -22.91
CA GLU A 124 10.43 11.56 -22.70
C GLU A 124 10.01 10.51 -23.73
N LEU A 125 8.70 10.42 -24.03
CA LEU A 125 8.17 9.52 -25.06
C LEU A 125 8.77 9.83 -26.44
N LYS A 126 8.74 11.11 -26.87
CA LYS A 126 9.37 11.55 -28.13
C LYS A 126 10.87 11.27 -28.16
N THR A 127 11.55 11.41 -27.02
CA THR A 127 12.99 11.13 -26.93
C THR A 127 13.28 9.64 -27.10
N LEU A 128 12.45 8.78 -26.50
CA LEU A 128 12.48 7.33 -26.67
C LEU A 128 12.20 6.92 -28.10
N GLU A 129 11.13 7.43 -28.71
CA GLU A 129 10.78 7.18 -30.13
C GLU A 129 11.92 7.56 -31.08
N ASN A 130 12.52 8.73 -30.87
CA ASN A 130 13.66 9.20 -31.67
C ASN A 130 14.91 8.34 -31.50
N LYS A 131 15.14 7.77 -30.31
CA LYS A 131 16.23 6.81 -30.08
C LYS A 131 16.02 5.53 -30.88
N PHE A 132 14.84 4.91 -30.77
CA PHE A 132 14.53 3.68 -31.49
C PHE A 132 14.58 3.87 -33.01
N ARG A 133 14.15 5.03 -33.51
CA ARG A 133 14.18 5.35 -34.94
C ARG A 133 15.59 5.60 -35.50
N LYS A 134 16.58 5.91 -34.65
CA LYS A 134 17.99 6.06 -35.05
C LYS A 134 18.76 4.73 -35.02
N GLU A 135 18.22 3.73 -34.32
CA GLU A 135 18.81 2.39 -34.18
C GLU A 135 18.18 1.36 -35.16
N SER A 136 17.14 1.75 -35.90
CA SER A 136 16.51 0.99 -37.00
C SER A 136 17.01 1.45 -38.37
#